data_AF-A0A3C1VV24-F1
#
_entry.id   AF-A0A3C1VV24-F1
#
_cell.length_a   1.000
_cell.length_b   1.000
_cell.length_c   1.000
_cell.angle_alpha   90.00
_cell.angle_beta   90.00
_cell.angle_gamma   90.00
#
_symmetry.space_group_name_H-M   'P 1'
#
loop_
_entity.id
_entity.type
_entity.pdbx_description
1 polymer ?
#
loop_
_entity_poly.entity_id
_entity_poly.type
_entity_poly.pdbx_seq_one_letter_code
_entity_poly.pdbx_strand_id
1 'polypeptide(L)'
;MEPMNCTVHLHDGIGEVWTSTQDPLAVRGRVASLAGLGENDVTHHPSYLGGGFGRRLPFNWNVIDHATKIAMEFSVPVKTVFSREDDMQQDYYRPAVTSNFKAGLNGDGKVIAWQNRYTGPVQTPGAAHIPYDIANQSIRYVDGNTHVPVAAWRSVDHSQQTFFTESFIDELAHRAGTNPFQFRMELLHEHPRHQEVLRVAAEAAGYGRNLPPGHALGLAVQESFGSICAEVAEVSIDANGRPIIHKVTAAIDCGWAVNPDTAEAQIESGIIFGLTAAMYGEITIENGRVAQNNFPDYEMVRMATSPEIDVHIVESGESLGGLGEPATPPIAAAVTNAIYILTGQRIRELPISRHDFSQGSSLAGG
;
A
#
# COMPACT_ATOMS: atom_id res chain seq x y z
N MET A 1 -1.08 -15.97 0.96
CA MET A 1 -1.84 -17.10 1.53
C MET A 1 -1.08 -18.40 1.42
N GLU A 2 -0.51 -18.70 0.24
CA GLU A 2 0.49 -19.76 0.11
C GLU A 2 1.75 -19.41 0.92
N PRO A 3 2.21 -20.24 1.88
CA PRO A 3 3.48 -20.02 2.58
C PRO A 3 4.67 -20.11 1.64
N MET A 4 5.77 -19.45 2.00
CA MET A 4 7.02 -19.55 1.25
C MET A 4 7.50 -21.01 1.20
N ASN A 5 7.80 -21.47 0.00
CA ASN A 5 8.19 -22.84 -0.27
C ASN A 5 9.18 -22.92 -1.43
N CYS A 6 10.07 -23.92 -1.39
CA CYS A 6 11.04 -24.18 -2.45
C CYS A 6 11.44 -25.65 -2.43
N THR A 7 11.41 -26.31 -3.58
CA THR A 7 11.96 -27.65 -3.77
C THR A 7 13.21 -27.55 -4.63
N VAL A 8 14.31 -28.14 -4.18
CA VAL A 8 15.58 -28.17 -4.91
C VAL A 8 16.06 -29.61 -5.04
N HIS A 9 16.54 -29.97 -6.22
CA HIS A 9 17.20 -31.23 -6.49
C HIS A 9 18.53 -30.95 -7.17
N LEU A 10 19.64 -31.38 -6.54
CA LEU A 10 20.98 -31.24 -7.09
C LEU A 10 21.52 -32.63 -7.39
N HIS A 11 21.90 -32.89 -8.64
CA HIS A 11 22.44 -34.19 -9.05
C HIS A 11 23.24 -34.04 -10.35
N ASP A 12 24.23 -34.91 -10.58
CA ASP A 12 24.96 -35.00 -11.86
C ASP A 12 25.50 -33.68 -12.43
N GLY A 13 25.85 -32.73 -11.55
CA GLY A 13 26.34 -31.39 -11.95
C GLY A 13 25.24 -30.44 -12.46
N ILE A 14 23.97 -30.76 -12.24
CA ILE A 14 22.82 -29.92 -12.58
C ILE A 14 21.95 -29.65 -11.34
N GLY A 15 21.10 -28.63 -11.45
CA GLY A 15 20.13 -28.26 -10.43
C GLY A 15 18.72 -28.09 -10.99
N GLU A 16 17.72 -28.55 -10.26
CA GLU A 16 16.31 -28.30 -10.57
C GLU A 16 15.66 -27.59 -9.40
N VAL A 17 14.88 -26.55 -9.68
CA VAL A 17 14.17 -25.77 -8.66
C VAL A 17 12.70 -25.58 -9.01
N TRP A 18 11.82 -25.97 -8.08
CA TRP A 18 10.40 -25.67 -8.11
C TRP A 18 10.09 -24.68 -7.00
N THR A 19 9.76 -23.46 -7.38
CA THR A 19 9.23 -22.46 -6.44
C THR A 19 8.35 -21.48 -7.19
N SER A 20 7.27 -21.11 -6.54
CA SER A 20 6.36 -20.07 -6.92
C SER A 20 7.02 -18.70 -6.66
N THR A 21 7.48 -18.03 -7.72
CA THR A 21 8.27 -16.79 -7.69
C THR A 21 7.72 -15.74 -8.66
N GLN A 22 8.01 -14.46 -8.42
CA GLN A 22 7.75 -13.37 -9.37
C GLN A 22 8.91 -13.17 -10.36
N ASP A 23 10.06 -13.80 -10.14
CA ASP A 23 11.22 -13.76 -11.04
C ASP A 23 11.93 -15.13 -11.11
N PRO A 24 11.61 -15.95 -12.12
CA PRO A 24 12.26 -17.24 -12.35
C PRO A 24 13.77 -17.16 -12.62
N LEU A 25 14.23 -16.10 -13.30
CA LEU A 25 15.61 -16.00 -13.75
C LEU A 25 16.55 -15.71 -12.58
N ALA A 26 16.16 -14.79 -11.69
CA ALA A 26 16.94 -14.49 -10.51
C ALA A 26 17.01 -15.68 -9.53
N VAL A 27 15.93 -16.47 -9.40
CA VAL A 27 15.92 -17.70 -8.60
C VAL A 27 16.94 -18.70 -9.15
N ARG A 28 16.97 -18.92 -10.47
CA ARG A 28 17.94 -19.81 -11.12
C ARG A 28 19.38 -19.38 -10.81
N GLY A 29 19.67 -18.08 -10.96
CA GLY A 29 20.98 -17.52 -10.63
C GLY A 29 21.35 -17.70 -9.15
N ARG A 30 20.39 -17.52 -8.23
CA ARG A 30 20.63 -17.69 -6.80
C ARG A 30 20.97 -19.14 -6.44
N VAL A 31 20.21 -20.11 -6.96
CA VAL A 31 20.47 -21.54 -6.72
C VAL A 31 21.83 -21.94 -7.29
N ALA A 32 22.14 -21.54 -8.53
CA ALA A 32 23.43 -21.82 -9.17
C ALA A 32 24.61 -21.30 -8.35
N SER A 33 24.53 -20.04 -7.90
CA SER A 33 25.57 -19.42 -7.08
C SER A 33 25.80 -20.13 -5.75
N LEU A 34 24.74 -20.62 -5.08
CA LEU A 34 24.87 -21.34 -3.80
C LEU A 34 25.42 -22.76 -3.98
N ALA A 35 24.99 -23.45 -5.03
CA ALA A 35 25.38 -24.82 -5.32
C ALA A 35 26.73 -24.94 -6.06
N GLY A 36 27.34 -23.82 -6.45
CA GLY A 36 28.59 -23.82 -7.22
C GLY A 36 28.41 -24.32 -8.67
N LEU A 37 27.24 -24.10 -9.26
CA LEU A 37 26.89 -24.50 -10.63
C LEU A 37 26.91 -23.29 -11.58
N GLY A 38 26.97 -23.55 -12.89
CA GLY A 38 26.65 -22.54 -13.90
C GLY A 38 25.15 -22.25 -13.92
N GLU A 39 24.74 -21.02 -14.25
CA GLU A 39 23.30 -20.71 -14.35
C GLU A 39 22.55 -21.54 -15.39
N ASN A 40 23.24 -21.95 -16.46
CA ASN A 40 22.67 -22.80 -17.51
C ASN A 40 22.54 -24.26 -17.08
N ASP A 41 23.17 -24.65 -15.96
CA ASP A 41 23.07 -25.98 -15.37
C ASP A 41 21.92 -26.06 -14.36
N VAL A 42 21.20 -24.96 -14.14
CA VAL A 42 20.04 -24.90 -13.25
C VAL A 42 18.75 -24.66 -14.05
N THR A 43 17.74 -25.48 -13.84
CA THR A 43 16.41 -25.33 -14.44
C THR A 43 15.40 -24.88 -13.39
N HIS A 44 14.74 -23.74 -13.60
CA HIS A 44 13.54 -23.37 -12.86
C HIS A 44 12.32 -23.97 -13.54
N HIS A 45 11.48 -24.65 -12.76
CA HIS A 45 10.23 -25.23 -13.19
C HIS A 45 9.06 -24.33 -12.76
N PRO A 46 8.38 -23.66 -13.71
CA PRO A 46 7.27 -22.75 -13.40
C PRO A 46 6.14 -23.45 -12.65
N SER A 47 5.59 -22.74 -11.66
CA SER A 47 4.46 -23.20 -10.84
C SER A 47 3.43 -22.08 -10.74
N TYR A 48 2.16 -22.42 -10.45
CA TYR A 48 1.17 -21.42 -10.07
C TYR A 48 1.62 -20.65 -8.82
N LEU A 49 1.18 -19.39 -8.70
CA LEU A 49 1.61 -18.46 -7.67
C LEU A 49 0.44 -18.09 -6.74
N GLY A 50 0.48 -18.50 -5.48
CA GLY A 50 -0.55 -18.21 -4.47
C GLY A 50 -0.47 -16.81 -3.84
N GLY A 51 -0.13 -15.81 -4.65
CA GLY A 51 0.16 -14.44 -4.25
C GLY A 51 1.64 -14.19 -3.91
N GLY A 52 2.05 -12.91 -3.91
CA GLY A 52 3.42 -12.51 -3.61
C GLY A 52 3.51 -11.10 -3.06
N PHE A 53 2.88 -10.13 -3.75
CA PHE A 53 2.77 -8.74 -3.28
C PHE A 53 4.12 -8.10 -2.88
N GLY A 54 5.20 -8.50 -3.58
CA GLY A 54 6.57 -8.07 -3.33
C GLY A 54 7.44 -9.09 -2.61
N ARG A 55 6.84 -9.98 -1.78
CA ARG A 55 7.59 -10.98 -1.00
C ARG A 55 8.33 -12.01 -1.87
N ARG A 56 7.84 -12.26 -3.08
CA ARG A 56 8.39 -13.26 -4.01
C ARG A 56 9.18 -12.64 -5.16
N LEU A 57 9.57 -11.38 -5.01
CA LEU A 57 10.55 -10.73 -5.87
C LEU A 57 11.97 -11.21 -5.55
N PRO A 58 12.92 -10.93 -6.46
CA PRO A 58 14.34 -11.09 -6.17
C PRO A 58 14.76 -10.39 -4.87
N PHE A 59 15.86 -10.88 -4.29
CA PHE A 59 16.49 -10.38 -3.06
C PHE A 59 15.83 -10.83 -1.74
N ASN A 60 14.67 -11.50 -1.81
CA ASN A 60 13.98 -12.07 -0.65
C ASN A 60 14.27 -13.57 -0.50
N TRP A 61 15.55 -13.92 -0.38
CA TRP A 61 16.05 -15.27 -0.69
C TRP A 61 15.92 -16.33 0.40
N ASN A 62 15.51 -15.98 1.61
CA ASN A 62 15.60 -16.86 2.78
C ASN A 62 15.13 -18.32 2.56
N VAL A 63 13.93 -18.56 2.01
CA VAL A 63 13.44 -19.93 1.78
C VAL A 63 14.23 -20.67 0.69
N ILE A 64 14.69 -19.95 -0.33
CA ILE A 64 15.47 -20.51 -1.46
C ILE A 64 16.88 -20.87 -0.97
N ASP A 65 17.48 -20.00 -0.17
CA ASP A 65 18.76 -20.23 0.48
C ASP A 65 18.71 -21.45 1.40
N HIS A 66 17.67 -21.56 2.24
CA HIS A 66 17.47 -22.72 3.11
C HIS A 66 17.31 -24.00 2.29
N ALA A 67 16.42 -24.02 1.31
CA ALA A 67 16.17 -25.20 0.49
C ALA A 67 17.43 -25.64 -0.26
N THR A 68 18.17 -24.71 -0.85
CA THR A 68 19.38 -25.03 -1.62
C THR A 68 20.49 -25.58 -0.71
N LYS A 69 20.76 -24.92 0.42
CA LYS A 69 21.80 -25.36 1.36
C LYS A 69 21.47 -26.72 1.98
N ILE A 70 20.21 -26.99 2.27
CA ILE A 70 19.79 -28.31 2.75
C ILE A 70 19.93 -29.34 1.62
N ALA A 71 19.49 -29.04 0.39
CA ALA A 71 19.60 -29.95 -0.75
C ALA A 71 21.04 -30.36 -1.08
N MET A 72 22.04 -29.50 -0.82
CA MET A 72 23.47 -29.83 -1.00
C MET A 72 23.94 -31.00 -0.11
N GLU A 73 23.22 -31.31 0.97
CA GLU A 73 23.55 -32.38 1.92
C GLU A 73 22.88 -33.72 1.56
N PHE A 74 22.06 -33.78 0.51
CA PHE A 74 21.28 -34.97 0.15
C PHE A 74 21.33 -35.27 -1.35
N SER A 75 21.28 -36.55 -1.71
CA SER A 75 21.21 -37.01 -3.11
C SER A 75 19.78 -37.20 -3.63
N VAL A 76 18.80 -36.54 -3.01
CA VAL A 76 17.37 -36.66 -3.33
C VAL A 76 16.74 -35.27 -3.39
N PRO A 77 15.59 -35.08 -4.07
CA PRO A 77 14.87 -33.82 -4.04
C PRO A 77 14.48 -33.42 -2.61
N VAL A 78 14.77 -32.18 -2.21
CA VAL A 78 14.44 -31.62 -0.89
C VAL A 78 13.36 -30.56 -1.06
N LYS A 79 12.20 -30.76 -0.44
CA LYS A 79 11.13 -29.78 -0.35
C LYS A 79 11.16 -29.07 1.01
N THR A 80 11.40 -27.76 0.98
CA THR A 80 11.33 -26.88 2.15
C THR A 80 10.06 -26.05 2.09
N VAL A 81 9.30 -26.04 3.18
CA VAL A 81 8.09 -25.22 3.34
C VAL A 81 8.19 -24.53 4.69
N PHE A 82 8.05 -23.21 4.70
CA PHE A 82 7.91 -22.48 5.95
C PHE A 82 6.52 -22.76 6.54
N SER A 83 6.47 -22.96 7.86
CA SER A 83 5.21 -22.82 8.59
C SER A 83 4.68 -21.39 8.37
N ARG A 84 3.38 -21.15 8.61
CA ARG A 84 2.86 -19.77 8.51
C ARG A 84 3.53 -18.86 9.54
N GLU A 85 3.87 -19.42 10.69
CA GLU A 85 4.62 -18.80 11.78
C GLU A 85 6.02 -18.36 11.33
N ASP A 86 6.79 -19.26 10.72
CA ASP A 86 8.11 -18.93 10.19
C ASP A 86 8.01 -17.94 9.03
N ASP A 87 7.01 -18.09 8.16
CA ASP A 87 6.79 -17.17 7.04
C ASP A 87 6.52 -15.74 7.52
N MET A 88 5.75 -15.59 8.59
CA MET A 88 5.45 -14.29 9.21
C MET A 88 6.62 -13.72 10.00
N GLN A 89 7.38 -14.55 10.75
CA GLN A 89 8.45 -14.07 11.63
C GLN A 89 9.80 -13.91 10.93
N GLN A 90 10.02 -14.61 9.81
CA GLN A 90 11.22 -14.52 8.97
C GLN A 90 10.95 -13.72 7.69
N ASP A 91 9.89 -12.91 7.66
CA ASP A 91 9.51 -12.15 6.48
C ASP A 91 10.55 -11.05 6.14
N TYR A 92 10.39 -10.47 4.96
CA TYR A 92 10.96 -9.17 4.62
C TYR A 92 9.83 -8.15 4.67
N TYR A 93 9.91 -7.20 5.60
CA TYR A 93 8.79 -6.33 5.94
C TYR A 93 8.76 -5.05 5.10
N ARG A 94 7.57 -4.47 4.95
CA ARG A 94 7.46 -3.09 4.47
C ARG A 94 8.19 -2.18 5.48
N PRO A 95 9.10 -1.28 5.06
CA PRO A 95 9.84 -0.44 5.99
C PRO A 95 8.90 0.38 6.89
N ALA A 96 9.23 0.54 8.19
CA ALA A 96 8.58 1.55 9.02
C ALA A 96 9.16 2.93 8.68
N VAL A 97 8.32 3.87 8.28
CA VAL A 97 8.73 5.22 7.88
C VAL A 97 7.93 6.28 8.62
N THR A 98 8.57 7.42 8.90
CA THR A 98 7.93 8.63 9.43
C THR A 98 8.22 9.79 8.49
N SER A 99 7.33 10.77 8.42
CA SER A 99 7.53 11.99 7.66
C SER A 99 7.02 13.20 8.42
N ASN A 100 7.82 14.27 8.43
CA ASN A 100 7.45 15.54 9.02
C ASN A 100 7.07 16.52 7.92
N PHE A 101 5.88 17.14 8.01
CA PHE A 101 5.36 18.10 7.03
C PHE A 101 5.26 19.51 7.60
N LYS A 102 5.44 20.49 6.71
CA LYS A 102 5.20 21.91 6.94
C LYS A 102 4.72 22.56 5.66
N ALA A 103 3.76 23.48 5.78
CA ALA A 103 3.30 24.30 4.66
C ALA A 103 3.23 25.78 5.06
N GLY A 104 3.38 26.65 4.07
CA GLY A 104 3.06 28.07 4.17
C GLY A 104 1.77 28.36 3.41
N LEU A 105 0.84 29.11 4.02
CA LEU A 105 -0.36 29.61 3.37
C LEU A 105 -0.30 31.14 3.30
N ASN A 106 -0.82 31.72 2.22
CA ASN A 106 -1.01 33.17 2.14
C ASN A 106 -2.30 33.61 2.86
N GLY A 107 -2.63 34.92 2.80
CA GLY A 107 -3.83 35.48 3.44
C GLY A 107 -5.17 34.93 2.91
N ASP A 108 -5.17 34.38 1.69
CA ASP A 108 -6.36 33.80 1.04
C ASP A 108 -6.47 32.29 1.26
N GLY A 109 -5.59 31.68 2.06
CA GLY A 109 -5.56 30.24 2.29
C GLY A 109 -4.88 29.42 1.18
N LYS A 110 -4.32 30.05 0.15
CA LYS A 110 -3.56 29.36 -0.91
C LYS A 110 -2.23 28.86 -0.36
N VAL A 111 -1.90 27.59 -0.64
CA VAL A 111 -0.61 27.00 -0.28
C VAL A 111 0.48 27.58 -1.17
N ILE A 112 1.49 28.21 -0.56
CA ILE A 112 2.60 28.86 -1.27
C ILE A 112 3.93 28.12 -1.08
N ALA A 113 4.02 27.25 -0.08
CA ALA A 113 5.21 26.44 0.17
C ALA A 113 4.84 25.09 0.76
N TRP A 114 5.56 24.06 0.33
CA TRP A 114 5.47 22.68 0.81
C TRP A 114 6.84 22.20 1.26
N GLN A 115 6.90 21.59 2.44
CA GLN A 115 8.10 20.94 2.93
C GLN A 115 7.73 19.61 3.56
N ASN A 116 8.44 18.55 3.19
CA ASN A 116 8.46 17.32 3.95
C ASN A 116 9.84 16.71 4.04
N ARG A 117 10.09 16.03 5.16
CA ARG A 117 11.29 15.22 5.37
C ARG A 117 10.88 13.87 5.94
N TYR A 118 11.19 12.80 5.23
CA TYR A 118 10.84 11.44 5.63
C TYR A 118 12.05 10.55 5.87
N THR A 119 11.85 9.45 6.60
CA THR A 119 12.86 8.42 6.84
C THR A 119 12.66 7.23 5.91
N GLY A 120 13.72 6.45 5.73
CA GLY A 120 13.65 5.11 5.15
C GLY A 120 14.54 4.97 3.92
N PRO A 121 14.80 3.73 3.46
CA PRO A 121 15.38 3.56 2.15
C PRO A 121 14.41 4.11 1.10
N VAL A 122 14.92 4.82 0.10
CA VAL A 122 14.13 5.20 -1.08
C VAL A 122 14.15 4.02 -2.04
N GLN A 123 13.03 3.33 -2.18
CA GLN A 123 12.88 2.18 -3.07
C GLN A 123 12.22 2.59 -4.39
N THR A 124 11.40 3.66 -4.40
CA THR A 124 10.77 4.20 -5.62
C THR A 124 11.02 5.70 -5.71
N PRO A 125 12.01 6.13 -6.52
CA PRO A 125 12.26 7.54 -6.76
C PRO A 125 11.00 8.27 -7.24
N GLY A 126 10.69 9.40 -6.60
CA GLY A 126 9.54 10.23 -6.94
C GLY A 126 8.22 9.86 -6.25
N ALA A 127 8.14 8.76 -5.49
CA ALA A 127 6.91 8.39 -4.77
C ALA A 127 6.43 9.47 -3.77
N ALA A 128 7.35 10.28 -3.25
CA ALA A 128 7.05 11.40 -2.34
C ALA A 128 6.70 12.71 -3.07
N HIS A 129 6.82 12.76 -4.40
CA HIS A 129 6.44 13.95 -5.17
C HIS A 129 4.92 14.10 -5.20
N ILE A 130 4.47 15.36 -5.23
CA ILE A 130 3.05 15.71 -5.21
C ILE A 130 2.61 16.23 -6.58
N PRO A 131 1.38 15.92 -7.01
CA PRO A 131 0.80 16.45 -8.26
C PRO A 131 0.19 17.86 -8.07
N TYR A 132 0.32 18.45 -6.89
CA TYR A 132 -0.31 19.72 -6.56
C TYR A 132 0.55 20.91 -7.01
N ASP A 133 -0.07 21.89 -7.67
CA ASP A 133 0.57 23.14 -8.10
C ASP A 133 0.92 24.02 -6.89
N ILE A 134 2.08 23.71 -6.31
CA ILE A 134 2.71 24.45 -5.22
C ILE A 134 4.11 24.82 -5.68
N ALA A 135 4.32 26.11 -5.97
CA ALA A 135 5.55 26.58 -6.61
C ALA A 135 6.84 26.32 -5.80
N ASN A 136 6.78 26.36 -4.47
CA ASN A 136 7.95 26.23 -3.61
C ASN A 136 7.92 24.90 -2.84
N GLN A 137 8.73 23.92 -3.25
CA GLN A 137 8.75 22.59 -2.64
C GLN A 137 10.14 22.22 -2.10
N SER A 138 10.18 21.62 -0.92
CA SER A 138 11.38 20.94 -0.41
C SER A 138 11.02 19.56 0.12
N ILE A 139 11.32 18.54 -0.68
CA ILE A 139 11.07 17.13 -0.38
C ILE A 139 12.43 16.47 -0.14
N ARG A 140 12.66 15.96 1.06
CA ARG A 140 13.95 15.38 1.47
C ARG A 140 13.74 14.03 2.13
N TYR A 141 14.72 13.16 2.02
CA TYR A 141 14.75 11.92 2.78
C TYR A 141 16.01 11.85 3.65
N VAL A 142 15.92 11.05 4.70
CA VAL A 142 17.05 10.65 5.52
C VAL A 142 17.08 9.13 5.51
N ASP A 143 18.12 8.57 4.91
CA ASP A 143 18.34 7.13 4.95
C ASP A 143 18.74 6.69 6.36
N GLY A 144 18.35 5.47 6.71
CA GLY A 144 18.54 4.92 8.05
C GLY A 144 18.85 3.44 7.99
N ASN A 145 19.85 3.02 8.77
CA ASN A 145 20.16 1.60 8.92
C ASN A 145 19.16 0.94 9.86
N THR A 146 18.66 -0.22 9.45
CA THR A 146 17.83 -1.10 10.29
C THR A 146 18.37 -2.51 10.25
N HIS A 147 18.21 -3.23 11.37
CA HIS A 147 18.49 -4.67 11.44
C HIS A 147 17.28 -5.52 11.02
N VAL A 148 16.11 -4.89 10.84
CA VAL A 148 14.90 -5.55 10.36
C VAL A 148 15.02 -5.75 8.84
N PRO A 149 14.90 -6.99 8.32
CA PRO A 149 14.87 -7.22 6.89
C PRO A 149 13.70 -6.49 6.24
N VAL A 150 13.97 -5.69 5.22
CA VAL A 150 12.94 -4.96 4.49
C VAL A 150 12.94 -5.35 3.01
N ALA A 151 11.76 -5.28 2.39
CA ALA A 151 11.62 -5.47 0.96
C ALA A 151 10.42 -4.68 0.41
N ALA A 152 10.30 -4.73 -0.92
CA ALA A 152 9.11 -4.26 -1.61
C ALA A 152 7.86 -4.97 -1.07
N TRP A 153 6.86 -4.16 -0.80
CA TRP A 153 5.49 -4.53 -0.48
C TRP A 153 4.61 -3.82 -1.51
N ARG A 154 3.40 -4.32 -1.82
CA ARG A 154 2.55 -3.77 -2.91
C ARG A 154 2.47 -2.24 -2.88
N SER A 155 2.78 -1.60 -4.02
CA SER A 155 2.92 -0.14 -4.22
C SER A 155 4.16 0.52 -3.60
N VAL A 156 5.09 -0.28 -3.07
CA VAL A 156 6.39 0.12 -2.54
C VAL A 156 6.26 1.37 -1.65
N ASP A 157 6.94 2.46 -1.99
CA ASP A 157 6.94 3.69 -1.20
C ASP A 157 5.63 4.49 -1.34
N HIS A 158 4.87 4.31 -2.44
CA HIS A 158 3.66 5.09 -2.71
C HIS A 158 2.62 4.92 -1.60
N SER A 159 2.35 3.69 -1.12
CA SER A 159 1.37 3.49 -0.03
C SER A 159 1.63 4.33 1.23
N GLN A 160 2.90 4.53 1.57
CA GLN A 160 3.29 5.28 2.76
C GLN A 160 3.27 6.77 2.49
N GLN A 161 3.80 7.19 1.34
CA GLN A 161 3.82 8.59 0.96
C GLN A 161 2.40 9.13 0.75
N THR A 162 1.51 8.40 0.07
CA THR A 162 0.12 8.81 -0.13
C THR A 162 -0.63 9.01 1.18
N PHE A 163 -0.47 8.09 2.16
CA PHE A 163 -1.05 8.30 3.48
C PHE A 163 -0.61 9.64 4.07
N PHE A 164 0.67 9.97 3.97
CA PHE A 164 1.19 11.23 4.48
C PHE A 164 0.74 12.47 3.70
N THR A 165 0.88 12.46 2.38
CA THR A 165 0.61 13.61 1.52
C THR A 165 -0.88 13.93 1.51
N GLU A 166 -1.74 12.92 1.36
CA GLU A 166 -3.18 13.11 1.26
C GLU A 166 -3.85 13.40 2.60
N SER A 167 -3.29 12.93 3.72
CA SER A 167 -3.72 13.38 5.05
C SER A 167 -3.33 14.84 5.28
N PHE A 168 -2.11 15.24 4.89
CA PHE A 168 -1.65 16.61 5.11
C PHE A 168 -2.36 17.61 4.21
N ILE A 169 -2.66 17.26 2.95
CA ILE A 169 -3.47 18.08 2.05
C ILE A 169 -4.89 18.27 2.59
N ASP A 170 -5.48 17.24 3.19
CA ASP A 170 -6.77 17.36 3.86
C ASP A 170 -6.72 18.31 5.07
N GLU A 171 -5.67 18.21 5.89
CA GLU A 171 -5.44 19.17 6.99
C GLU A 171 -5.31 20.61 6.48
N LEU A 172 -4.66 20.83 5.33
CA LEU A 172 -4.54 22.16 4.71
C LEU A 172 -5.88 22.68 4.21
N ALA A 173 -6.71 21.83 3.59
CA ALA A 173 -8.04 22.20 3.14
C ALA A 173 -8.92 22.66 4.32
N HIS A 174 -8.93 21.89 5.41
CA HIS A 174 -9.67 22.26 6.62
C HIS A 174 -9.14 23.55 7.26
N ARG A 175 -7.82 23.75 7.27
CA ARG A 175 -7.21 24.98 7.80
C ARG A 175 -7.52 26.22 6.95
N ALA A 176 -7.66 26.04 5.64
CA ALA A 176 -8.09 27.08 4.71
C ALA A 176 -9.61 27.35 4.77
N GLY A 177 -10.39 26.46 5.40
CA GLY A 177 -11.85 26.54 5.40
C GLY A 177 -12.46 26.14 4.05
N THR A 178 -11.72 25.42 3.20
CA THR A 178 -12.13 25.01 1.87
C THR A 178 -12.56 23.54 1.89
N ASN A 179 -13.58 23.20 1.11
CA ASN A 179 -13.98 21.81 0.93
C ASN A 179 -12.79 20.96 0.39
N PRO A 180 -12.45 19.80 0.99
CA PRO A 180 -11.28 19.02 0.60
C PRO A 180 -11.24 18.54 -0.86
N PHE A 181 -12.39 18.31 -1.49
CA PHE A 181 -12.47 17.99 -2.92
C PHE A 181 -12.09 19.22 -3.76
N GLN A 182 -12.74 20.37 -3.50
CA GLN A 182 -12.46 21.60 -4.26
C GLN A 182 -11.02 22.06 -4.07
N PHE A 183 -10.48 21.94 -2.86
CA PHE A 183 -9.09 22.29 -2.57
C PHE A 183 -8.10 21.49 -3.43
N ARG A 184 -8.34 20.18 -3.61
CA ARG A 184 -7.54 19.35 -4.52
C ARG A 184 -7.77 19.72 -5.98
N MET A 185 -9.01 19.92 -6.39
CA MET A 185 -9.32 20.31 -7.77
C MET A 185 -8.61 21.61 -8.17
N GLU A 186 -8.58 22.61 -7.29
CA GLU A 186 -7.84 23.87 -7.50
C GLU A 186 -6.33 23.64 -7.60
N LEU A 187 -5.75 22.83 -6.70
CA LEU A 187 -4.32 22.52 -6.74
C LEU A 187 -3.93 21.63 -7.93
N LEU A 188 -4.87 20.89 -8.53
CA LEU A 188 -4.65 19.99 -9.66
C LEU A 188 -4.94 20.63 -11.02
N HIS A 189 -5.15 21.95 -11.13
CA HIS A 189 -5.56 22.60 -12.38
C HIS A 189 -4.60 22.41 -13.57
N GLU A 190 -3.31 22.25 -13.31
CA GLU A 190 -2.30 21.92 -14.35
C GLU A 190 -2.22 20.40 -14.64
N HIS A 191 -3.03 19.59 -13.96
CA HIS A 191 -3.05 18.13 -14.02
C HIS A 191 -4.45 17.58 -14.35
N PRO A 192 -4.97 17.81 -15.58
CA PRO A 192 -6.34 17.48 -15.96
C PRO A 192 -6.69 15.99 -15.81
N ARG A 193 -5.73 15.07 -16.02
CA ARG A 193 -5.96 13.63 -15.78
C ARG A 193 -6.27 13.33 -14.30
N HIS A 194 -5.57 13.99 -13.39
CA HIS A 194 -5.82 13.84 -11.95
C HIS A 194 -7.16 14.42 -11.55
N GLN A 195 -7.50 15.60 -12.09
CA GLN A 195 -8.81 16.21 -11.90
C GLN A 195 -9.92 15.30 -12.38
N GLU A 196 -9.77 14.69 -13.56
CA GLU A 196 -10.77 13.80 -14.13
C GLU A 196 -10.99 12.55 -13.28
N VAL A 197 -9.92 11.86 -12.89
CA VAL A 197 -10.03 10.67 -12.02
C VAL A 197 -10.66 11.04 -10.67
N LEU A 198 -10.22 12.13 -10.04
CA LEU A 198 -10.79 12.59 -8.78
C LEU A 198 -12.27 12.97 -8.91
N ARG A 199 -12.64 13.64 -10.01
CA ARG A 199 -14.02 14.03 -10.33
C ARG A 199 -14.90 12.79 -10.52
N VAL A 200 -14.47 11.82 -11.31
CA VAL A 200 -15.22 10.56 -11.55
C VAL A 200 -15.46 9.82 -10.25
N ALA A 201 -14.43 9.64 -9.41
CA ALA A 201 -14.58 8.98 -8.11
C ALA A 201 -15.57 9.74 -7.20
N ALA A 202 -15.44 11.07 -7.12
CA ALA A 202 -16.31 11.90 -6.29
C ALA A 202 -17.77 11.89 -6.76
N GLU A 203 -18.02 12.01 -8.06
CA GLU A 203 -19.37 11.96 -8.63
C GLU A 203 -20.02 10.60 -8.43
N ALA A 204 -19.30 9.51 -8.71
CA ALA A 204 -19.79 8.14 -8.54
C ALA A 204 -20.09 7.81 -7.06
N ALA A 205 -19.28 8.32 -6.12
CA ALA A 205 -19.56 8.19 -4.69
C ALA A 205 -20.77 9.04 -4.21
N GLY A 206 -21.23 9.97 -5.06
CA GLY A 206 -22.23 10.98 -4.73
C GLY A 206 -21.71 12.01 -3.73
N TYR A 207 -20.45 12.42 -3.85
CA TYR A 207 -19.85 13.41 -2.96
C TYR A 207 -20.68 14.71 -2.94
N GLY A 208 -21.05 15.17 -1.74
CA GLY A 208 -21.97 16.30 -1.55
C GLY A 208 -23.45 15.93 -1.44
N ARG A 209 -23.82 14.65 -1.59
CA ARG A 209 -25.18 14.17 -1.27
C ARG A 209 -25.44 14.20 0.24
N ASN A 210 -26.72 14.16 0.62
CA ASN A 210 -27.10 13.89 1.99
C ASN A 210 -26.73 12.44 2.35
N LEU A 211 -25.85 12.29 3.34
CA LEU A 211 -25.46 10.99 3.88
C LEU A 211 -26.40 10.55 5.01
N PRO A 212 -26.47 9.25 5.33
CA PRO A 212 -27.08 8.81 6.57
C PRO A 212 -26.47 9.53 7.78
N PRO A 213 -27.25 9.78 8.86
CA PRO A 213 -26.71 10.39 10.07
C PRO A 213 -25.50 9.62 10.61
N GLY A 214 -24.41 10.32 10.91
CA GLY A 214 -23.18 9.71 11.44
C GLY A 214 -22.26 9.10 10.38
N HIS A 215 -22.51 9.36 9.09
CA HIS A 215 -21.62 8.96 7.99
C HIS A 215 -20.83 10.17 7.45
N ALA A 216 -19.63 9.90 6.95
CA ALA A 216 -18.78 10.87 6.27
C ALA A 216 -18.09 10.26 5.05
N LEU A 217 -17.76 11.10 4.07
CA LEU A 217 -16.94 10.75 2.92
C LEU A 217 -15.56 11.39 3.06
N GLY A 218 -14.51 10.58 3.00
CA GLY A 218 -13.13 11.03 2.88
C GLY A 218 -12.56 10.59 1.55
N LEU A 219 -11.60 11.35 1.02
CA LEU A 219 -11.03 11.11 -0.30
C LEU A 219 -9.52 11.25 -0.33
N ALA A 220 -8.90 10.62 -1.32
CA ALA A 220 -7.47 10.68 -1.60
C ALA A 220 -7.21 10.38 -3.09
N VAL A 221 -6.10 10.88 -3.62
CA VAL A 221 -5.65 10.62 -4.99
C VAL A 221 -4.14 10.37 -5.04
N GLN A 222 -3.69 9.45 -5.90
CA GLN A 222 -2.27 9.17 -6.12
C GLN A 222 -2.00 8.78 -7.58
N GLU A 223 -0.91 9.32 -8.14
CA GLU A 223 -0.27 8.74 -9.32
C GLU A 223 0.83 7.75 -8.90
N SER A 224 0.79 6.54 -9.43
CA SER A 224 1.87 5.56 -9.27
C SER A 224 1.97 4.69 -10.53
N PHE A 225 3.21 4.40 -10.93
CA PHE A 225 3.51 3.54 -12.08
C PHE A 225 2.81 3.97 -13.39
N GLY A 226 2.62 5.29 -13.59
CA GLY A 226 1.96 5.86 -14.77
C GLY A 226 0.44 5.76 -14.77
N SER A 227 -0.17 5.29 -13.68
CA SER A 227 -1.62 5.25 -13.48
C SER A 227 -2.03 6.17 -12.33
N ILE A 228 -3.21 6.77 -12.43
CA ILE A 228 -3.76 7.67 -11.43
C ILE A 228 -4.99 7.00 -10.83
N CYS A 229 -5.04 6.88 -9.50
CA CYS A 229 -6.20 6.34 -8.79
C CYS A 229 -6.68 7.34 -7.75
N ALA A 230 -7.99 7.56 -7.69
CA ALA A 230 -8.66 8.29 -6.63
C ALA A 230 -9.70 7.40 -5.96
N GLU A 231 -9.80 7.52 -4.64
CA GLU A 231 -10.74 6.74 -3.84
C GLU A 231 -11.54 7.66 -2.92
N VAL A 232 -12.82 7.32 -2.74
CA VAL A 232 -13.73 7.95 -1.79
C VAL A 232 -14.27 6.87 -0.85
N ALA A 233 -14.01 6.99 0.44
CA ALA A 233 -14.45 6.07 1.47
C ALA A 233 -15.63 6.63 2.27
N GLU A 234 -16.75 5.91 2.30
CA GLU A 234 -17.88 6.18 3.21
C GLU A 234 -17.67 5.45 4.54
N VAL A 235 -17.54 6.23 5.62
CA VAL A 235 -17.22 5.73 6.95
C VAL A 235 -18.26 6.19 7.96
N SER A 236 -18.51 5.37 8.98
CA SER A 236 -19.23 5.73 10.21
C SER A 236 -18.48 5.22 11.44
N ILE A 237 -18.87 5.66 12.63
CA ILE A 237 -18.37 5.11 13.91
C ILE A 237 -19.49 4.32 14.58
N ASP A 238 -19.22 3.08 14.95
CA ASP A 238 -20.18 2.22 15.66
C ASP A 238 -20.35 2.62 17.14
N ALA A 239 -21.30 1.98 17.83
CA ALA A 239 -21.59 2.26 19.24
C ALA A 239 -20.42 1.97 20.20
N ASN A 240 -19.40 1.22 19.77
CA ASN A 240 -18.19 0.92 20.54
C ASN A 240 -17.01 1.81 20.16
N GLY A 241 -17.22 2.85 19.33
CA GLY A 241 -16.15 3.70 18.86
C GLY A 241 -15.29 3.07 17.76
N ARG A 242 -15.79 2.07 17.02
CA ARG A 242 -15.03 1.42 15.94
C ARG A 242 -15.43 1.99 14.57
N PRO A 243 -14.47 2.32 13.70
CA PRO A 243 -14.77 2.72 12.33
C PRO A 243 -15.39 1.56 11.53
N ILE A 244 -16.49 1.83 10.84
CA ILE A 244 -17.10 0.96 9.85
C ILE A 244 -16.92 1.63 8.49
N ILE A 245 -16.24 0.94 7.57
CA ILE A 245 -16.07 1.37 6.18
C ILE A 245 -17.17 0.68 5.38
N HIS A 246 -18.15 1.45 4.92
CA HIS A 246 -19.34 0.92 4.24
C HIS A 246 -19.09 0.70 2.76
N LYS A 247 -18.52 1.70 2.09
CA LYS A 247 -18.29 1.71 0.66
C LYS A 247 -16.99 2.42 0.32
N VAL A 248 -16.25 1.88 -0.64
CA VAL A 248 -15.11 2.54 -1.29
C VAL A 248 -15.42 2.64 -2.78
N THR A 249 -15.59 3.87 -3.26
CA THR A 249 -15.71 4.14 -4.70
C THR A 249 -14.34 4.56 -5.20
N ALA A 250 -13.84 3.86 -6.22
CA ALA A 250 -12.54 4.11 -6.83
C ALA A 250 -12.71 4.48 -8.29
N ALA A 251 -11.96 5.48 -8.75
CA ALA A 251 -11.73 5.72 -10.17
C ALA A 251 -10.25 5.52 -10.48
N ILE A 252 -9.95 4.96 -11.64
CA ILE A 252 -8.58 4.76 -12.09
C ILE A 252 -8.41 5.09 -13.57
N ASP A 253 -7.35 5.82 -13.88
CA ASP A 253 -6.85 6.01 -15.24
C ASP A 253 -5.52 5.25 -15.37
N CYS A 254 -5.53 4.18 -16.16
CA CYS A 254 -4.35 3.41 -16.54
C CYS A 254 -4.04 3.50 -18.05
N GLY A 255 -4.52 4.56 -18.71
CA GLY A 255 -4.55 4.69 -20.16
C GLY A 255 -5.69 3.87 -20.77
N TRP A 256 -5.46 2.57 -20.96
CA TRP A 256 -6.44 1.64 -21.53
C TRP A 256 -6.48 0.31 -20.73
N ALA A 257 -7.67 -0.16 -20.38
CA ALA A 257 -7.84 -1.43 -19.69
C ALA A 257 -7.98 -2.59 -20.68
N VAL A 258 -6.92 -3.38 -20.82
CA VAL A 258 -6.89 -4.53 -21.75
C VAL A 258 -7.95 -5.59 -21.41
N ASN A 259 -8.13 -5.86 -20.13
CA ASN A 259 -9.19 -6.75 -19.62
C ASN A 259 -9.86 -6.08 -18.40
N PRO A 260 -11.02 -5.43 -18.60
CA PRO A 260 -11.72 -4.68 -17.56
C PRO A 260 -12.07 -5.49 -16.31
N ASP A 261 -12.46 -6.76 -16.47
CA ASP A 261 -12.82 -7.63 -15.34
C ASP A 261 -11.62 -7.90 -14.42
N THR A 262 -10.47 -8.21 -15.02
CA THR A 262 -9.23 -8.37 -14.22
C THR A 262 -8.69 -7.06 -13.68
N ALA A 263 -8.98 -5.94 -14.35
CA ALA A 263 -8.63 -4.61 -13.89
C ALA A 263 -9.39 -4.27 -12.62
N GLU A 264 -10.72 -4.42 -12.65
CA GLU A 264 -11.62 -4.28 -11.51
C GLU A 264 -11.15 -5.14 -10.33
N ALA A 265 -10.92 -6.43 -10.55
CA ALA A 265 -10.43 -7.34 -9.51
C ALA A 265 -9.08 -6.92 -8.90
N GLN A 266 -8.17 -6.32 -9.69
CA GLN A 266 -6.90 -5.79 -9.16
C GLN A 266 -7.10 -4.57 -8.26
N ILE A 267 -8.05 -3.70 -8.61
CA ILE A 267 -8.40 -2.49 -7.87
C ILE A 267 -9.06 -2.86 -6.55
N GLU A 268 -10.08 -3.73 -6.59
CA GLU A 268 -10.71 -4.30 -5.39
C GLU A 268 -9.67 -4.93 -4.46
N SER A 269 -8.75 -5.71 -5.03
CA SER A 269 -7.65 -6.32 -4.27
C SER A 269 -6.71 -5.27 -3.66
N GLY A 270 -6.39 -4.20 -4.38
CA GLY A 270 -5.53 -3.10 -3.90
C GLY A 270 -6.15 -2.41 -2.69
N ILE A 271 -7.43 -2.08 -2.78
CA ILE A 271 -8.21 -1.43 -1.72
C ILE A 271 -8.23 -2.30 -0.47
N ILE A 272 -8.56 -3.59 -0.58
CA ILE A 272 -8.60 -4.50 0.57
C ILE A 272 -7.21 -4.71 1.20
N PHE A 273 -6.17 -4.78 0.36
CA PHE A 273 -4.79 -4.95 0.81
C PHE A 273 -4.29 -3.72 1.58
N GLY A 274 -4.53 -2.52 1.04
CA GLY A 274 -4.21 -1.25 1.69
C GLY A 274 -5.05 -1.01 2.94
N LEU A 275 -6.34 -1.33 2.91
CA LEU A 275 -7.25 -1.20 4.06
C LEU A 275 -6.83 -2.13 5.21
N THR A 276 -6.42 -3.35 4.91
CA THR A 276 -5.86 -4.28 5.91
C THR A 276 -4.63 -3.68 6.58
N ALA A 277 -3.70 -3.11 5.79
CA ALA A 277 -2.52 -2.46 6.34
C ALA A 277 -2.88 -1.24 7.20
N ALA A 278 -3.82 -0.41 6.75
CA ALA A 278 -4.24 0.78 7.47
C ALA A 278 -4.99 0.44 8.77
N MET A 279 -5.83 -0.58 8.77
CA MET A 279 -6.64 -0.94 9.94
C MET A 279 -5.85 -1.77 10.97
N TYR A 280 -4.98 -2.68 10.53
CA TYR A 280 -4.42 -3.73 11.39
C TYR A 280 -2.94 -4.10 11.14
N GLY A 281 -2.31 -3.63 10.06
CA GLY A 281 -1.05 -4.19 9.54
C GLY A 281 0.23 -3.83 10.32
N GLU A 282 0.19 -3.91 11.64
CA GLU A 282 1.34 -3.67 12.51
C GLU A 282 2.19 -4.95 12.67
N ILE A 283 3.51 -4.77 12.56
CA ILE A 283 4.52 -5.75 12.93
C ILE A 283 5.40 -5.14 14.02
N THR A 284 5.35 -5.71 15.21
CA THR A 284 6.14 -5.26 16.37
C THR A 284 7.38 -6.12 16.56
N ILE A 285 8.49 -5.48 16.90
CA ILE A 285 9.74 -6.17 17.26
C ILE A 285 9.91 -6.14 18.78
N GLU A 286 9.84 -7.31 19.40
CA GLU A 286 10.00 -7.49 20.84
C GLU A 286 11.17 -8.44 21.11
N ASN A 287 12.11 -8.03 21.97
CA ASN A 287 13.29 -8.83 22.32
C ASN A 287 14.07 -9.35 21.09
N GLY A 288 14.11 -8.57 20.01
CA GLY A 288 14.84 -8.90 18.77
C GLY A 288 14.12 -9.84 17.80
N ARG A 289 12.81 -10.11 17.98
CA ARG A 289 11.99 -10.94 17.08
C ARG A 289 10.64 -10.29 16.80
N VAL A 290 10.01 -10.67 15.68
CA VAL A 290 8.60 -10.32 15.44
C VAL A 290 7.72 -10.98 16.50
N ALA A 291 6.82 -10.20 17.09
CA ALA A 291 5.89 -10.68 18.10
C ALA A 291 4.70 -11.44 17.49
N GLN A 292 4.16 -10.92 16.38
CA GLN A 292 3.07 -11.55 15.63
C GLN A 292 3.50 -12.91 15.07
N ASN A 293 2.59 -13.87 15.09
CA ASN A 293 2.89 -15.25 14.76
C ASN A 293 2.03 -15.78 13.62
N ASN A 294 0.71 -15.53 13.62
CA ASN A 294 -0.20 -16.08 12.61
C ASN A 294 -1.52 -15.27 12.56
N PHE A 295 -2.47 -15.64 11.70
CA PHE A 295 -3.76 -14.95 11.54
C PHE A 295 -4.64 -14.80 12.81
N PRO A 296 -4.49 -15.60 13.89
CA PRO A 296 -5.18 -15.31 15.15
C PRO A 296 -4.65 -14.06 15.88
N ASP A 297 -3.39 -13.68 15.68
CA ASP A 297 -2.76 -12.49 16.32
C ASP A 297 -2.33 -11.40 15.32
N TYR A 298 -2.50 -11.65 14.02
CA TYR A 298 -2.39 -10.68 12.93
C TYR A 298 -3.75 -10.55 12.21
N GLU A 299 -4.55 -9.57 12.65
CA GLU A 299 -5.90 -9.33 12.11
C GLU A 299 -5.84 -8.81 10.67
N MET A 300 -6.86 -9.14 9.88
CA MET A 300 -7.02 -8.66 8.51
C MET A 300 -8.46 -8.26 8.25
N VAL A 301 -8.72 -7.49 7.20
CA VAL A 301 -10.09 -7.28 6.73
C VAL A 301 -10.68 -8.64 6.34
N ARG A 302 -11.84 -8.98 6.92
CA ARG A 302 -12.59 -10.20 6.63
C ARG A 302 -13.80 -9.87 5.78
N MET A 303 -14.40 -10.88 5.15
CA MET A 303 -15.62 -10.68 4.34
C MET A 303 -16.73 -9.93 5.09
N ALA A 304 -16.89 -10.18 6.39
CA ALA A 304 -17.90 -9.51 7.22
C ALA A 304 -17.64 -8.01 7.49
N THR A 305 -16.40 -7.56 7.29
CA THR A 305 -15.96 -6.18 7.52
C THR A 305 -15.39 -5.55 6.24
N SER A 306 -15.59 -6.22 5.10
CA SER A 306 -15.19 -5.70 3.80
C SER A 306 -16.20 -4.65 3.37
N PRO A 307 -15.76 -3.49 2.87
CA PRO A 307 -16.67 -2.53 2.27
C PRO A 307 -17.26 -3.07 0.96
N GLU A 308 -18.38 -2.51 0.54
CA GLU A 308 -18.75 -2.52 -0.88
C GLU A 308 -17.68 -1.77 -1.67
N ILE A 309 -17.24 -2.31 -2.81
CA ILE A 309 -16.26 -1.65 -3.67
C ILE A 309 -16.92 -1.39 -5.02
N ASP A 310 -16.77 -0.17 -5.52
CA ASP A 310 -17.38 0.31 -6.76
C ASP A 310 -16.29 0.96 -7.63
N VAL A 311 -15.98 0.34 -8.77
CA VAL A 311 -14.81 0.66 -9.58
C VAL A 311 -15.20 1.32 -10.90
N HIS A 312 -14.55 2.45 -11.19
CA HIS A 312 -14.76 3.24 -12.41
C HIS A 312 -13.44 3.34 -13.19
N ILE A 313 -13.37 2.68 -14.33
CA ILE A 313 -12.19 2.73 -15.20
C ILE A 313 -12.34 3.92 -16.16
N VAL A 314 -11.37 4.84 -16.12
CA VAL A 314 -11.29 6.01 -17.00
C VAL A 314 -10.34 5.69 -18.15
N GLU A 315 -10.91 5.51 -19.35
CA GLU A 315 -10.13 5.31 -20.58
C GLU A 315 -9.69 6.66 -21.16
N SER A 316 -8.56 7.17 -20.70
CA SER A 316 -8.03 8.49 -21.09
C SER A 316 -7.41 8.53 -22.49
N GLY A 317 -7.03 7.36 -23.04
CA GLY A 317 -6.26 7.27 -24.29
C GLY A 317 -4.75 7.60 -24.12
N GLU A 318 -4.30 7.79 -22.89
CA GLU A 318 -2.91 8.04 -22.54
C GLU A 318 -2.05 6.76 -22.58
N SER A 319 -0.75 6.91 -22.34
CA SER A 319 0.16 5.76 -22.26
C SER A 319 -0.29 4.76 -21.19
N LEU A 320 -0.12 3.46 -21.50
CA LEU A 320 -0.42 2.38 -20.57
C LEU A 320 0.41 2.51 -19.28
N GLY A 321 -0.28 2.57 -18.15
CA GLY A 321 0.32 2.51 -16.82
C GLY A 321 0.21 1.12 -16.19
N GLY A 322 0.87 0.94 -15.05
CA GLY A 322 0.78 -0.27 -14.24
C GLY A 322 -0.50 -0.32 -13.43
N LEU A 323 -1.12 -1.50 -13.30
CA LEU A 323 -2.46 -1.64 -12.69
C LEU A 323 -2.47 -2.44 -11.38
N GLY A 324 -1.44 -3.25 -11.13
CA GLY A 324 -1.42 -4.17 -9.99
C GLY A 324 -1.26 -3.49 -8.62
N GLU A 325 -0.95 -2.20 -8.57
CA GLU A 325 -0.54 -1.47 -7.36
C GLU A 325 -1.28 -0.14 -7.08
N PRO A 326 -1.72 0.66 -8.08
CA PRO A 326 -2.20 2.03 -7.85
C PRO A 326 -3.44 2.22 -6.96
N ALA A 327 -4.23 1.19 -6.74
CA ALA A 327 -5.39 1.22 -5.83
C ALA A 327 -5.04 0.84 -4.38
N THR A 328 -3.76 0.61 -4.07
CA THR A 328 -3.30 0.36 -2.68
C THR A 328 -3.03 1.67 -1.92
N PRO A 329 -2.43 2.71 -2.52
CA PRO A 329 -2.05 3.92 -1.79
C PRO A 329 -3.18 4.80 -1.24
N PRO A 330 -4.27 5.12 -1.97
CA PRO A 330 -5.23 6.14 -1.54
C PRO A 330 -6.05 5.75 -0.29
N ILE A 331 -6.37 4.47 -0.14
CA ILE A 331 -7.36 3.98 0.84
C ILE A 331 -7.11 4.43 2.29
N ALA A 332 -5.85 4.44 2.74
CA ALA A 332 -5.51 4.79 4.12
C ALA A 332 -5.87 6.27 4.42
N ALA A 333 -5.53 7.18 3.50
CA ALA A 333 -5.87 8.59 3.64
C ALA A 333 -7.37 8.82 3.47
N ALA A 334 -8.02 8.18 2.50
CA ALA A 334 -9.46 8.31 2.29
C ALA A 334 -10.26 7.95 3.56
N VAL A 335 -9.93 6.83 4.21
CA VAL A 335 -10.58 6.40 5.45
C VAL A 335 -10.27 7.34 6.61
N THR A 336 -9.01 7.71 6.82
CA THR A 336 -8.63 8.57 7.97
C THR A 336 -9.15 10.00 7.83
N ASN A 337 -9.29 10.52 6.62
CA ASN A 337 -9.94 11.80 6.34
C ASN A 337 -11.45 11.75 6.68
N ALA A 338 -12.13 10.65 6.35
CA ALA A 338 -13.54 10.45 6.73
C ALA A 338 -13.71 10.38 8.26
N ILE A 339 -12.82 9.66 8.96
CA ILE A 339 -12.83 9.56 10.42
C ILE A 339 -12.65 10.94 11.06
N TYR A 340 -11.78 11.80 10.52
CA TYR A 340 -11.61 13.15 11.05
C TYR A 340 -12.91 13.98 10.95
N ILE A 341 -13.65 13.88 9.85
CA ILE A 341 -14.93 14.60 9.69
C ILE A 341 -15.92 14.18 10.80
N LEU A 342 -15.92 12.90 11.18
CA LEU A 342 -16.82 12.36 12.20
C LEU A 342 -16.40 12.69 13.63
N THR A 343 -15.09 12.74 13.90
CA THR A 343 -14.55 12.69 15.27
C THR A 343 -13.76 13.94 15.67
N GLY A 344 -13.27 14.71 14.71
CA GLY A 344 -12.28 15.77 14.91
C GLY A 344 -10.86 15.26 15.20
N GLN A 345 -10.65 13.94 15.29
CA GLN A 345 -9.36 13.34 15.60
C GLN A 345 -8.55 13.08 14.32
N ARG A 346 -7.36 13.68 14.23
CA ARG A 346 -6.40 13.39 13.15
C ARG A 346 -5.56 12.17 13.47
N ILE A 347 -5.65 11.15 12.63
CA ILE A 347 -4.84 9.94 12.69
C ILE A 347 -3.57 10.17 11.88
N ARG A 348 -2.43 10.30 12.57
CA ARG A 348 -1.11 10.50 11.94
C ARG A 348 -0.17 9.31 12.07
N GLU A 349 -0.65 8.25 12.70
CA GLU A 349 0.08 7.00 12.95
C GLU A 349 -0.86 5.84 12.64
N LEU A 350 -0.40 4.90 11.80
CA LEU A 350 -1.11 3.66 11.51
C LEU A 350 -0.54 2.53 12.38
N PRO A 351 -1.34 1.51 12.72
CA PRO A 351 -2.71 1.27 12.24
C PRO A 351 -3.82 2.03 13.00
N ILE A 352 -4.98 2.18 12.35
CA ILE A 352 -6.19 2.83 12.88
C ILE A 352 -6.72 2.13 14.15
N SER A 353 -6.56 0.81 14.26
CA SER A 353 -6.98 0.03 15.43
C SER A 353 -6.30 0.43 16.75
N ARG A 354 -5.20 1.20 16.71
CA ARG A 354 -4.53 1.74 17.90
C ARG A 354 -5.18 3.02 18.46
N HIS A 355 -6.21 3.54 17.80
CA HIS A 355 -6.85 4.79 18.17
C HIS A 355 -8.23 4.53 18.80
N ASP A 356 -8.57 5.34 19.82
CA ASP A 356 -9.86 5.29 20.50
C ASP A 356 -10.77 6.41 20.01
N PHE A 357 -11.94 6.05 19.47
CA PHE A 357 -12.97 7.00 19.00
C PHE A 357 -14.24 6.96 19.88
N SER A 358 -14.21 6.25 21.03
CA SER A 358 -15.34 6.15 21.95
C SER A 358 -15.61 7.46 22.72
N GLN A 359 -14.58 8.28 22.86
CA GLN A 359 -14.66 9.62 23.44
C GLN A 359 -14.74 10.60 22.28
N GLY A 360 -15.96 11.00 21.90
CA GLY A 360 -16.12 12.20 21.08
C GLY A 360 -15.44 13.34 21.83
N SER A 361 -14.29 13.80 21.35
CA SER A 361 -13.74 15.06 21.83
C SER A 361 -14.80 16.11 21.54
N SER A 362 -15.54 16.51 22.58
CA SER A 362 -16.28 17.74 22.53
C SER A 362 -15.21 18.79 22.28
N LEU A 363 -15.09 19.31 21.06
CA LEU A 363 -14.52 20.62 20.88
C LEU A 363 -15.47 21.56 21.64
N ALA A 364 -15.07 21.82 22.88
CA ALA A 364 -15.54 22.91 23.68
C ALA A 364 -15.43 24.18 22.84
N GLY A 365 -16.51 24.97 22.85
CA GLY A 365 -16.60 26.20 22.10
C GLY A 365 -15.44 27.17 22.35
N GLY A 366 -15.20 27.99 21.33
CA GLY A 366 -14.27 29.11 21.31
C GLY A 366 -14.21 29.71 19.93
#